data_AF-A0A1Y2LNA8-F1
#
_entry.id   AF-A0A1Y2LNA8-F1
#
_cell.length_a   1.000
_cell.length_b   1.000
_cell.length_c   1.000
_cell.angle_alpha   90.00
_cell.angle_beta   90.00
_cell.angle_gamma   90.00
#
_symmetry.space_group_name_H-M   'P 1'
#
loop_
_entity.id
_entity.type
_entity.pdbx_description
1 polymer ?
#
loop_
_entity_poly.entity_id
_entity_poly.type
_entity_poly.pdbx_seq_one_letter_code
_entity_poly.pdbx_strand_id
1 'polypeptide(L)'
;MGKEADHDVIVSIQTVNEAATPSPRLTWGNDVIEPRGRRWNWVRIRESCNRWTPTCSPFWMRVFKAKKQWVALFLFLGGAAAPFIMLGYFTPRHESPPGSWPPFYNVFAAKYLNCDDHIDSRPAGSVISGFKGLFVLDSTWGSFNFSTVKTIDVAWDIIVGRSAQLLCWWVAYAVFSDALLCVIERHPASFRIFQRIALEGPGLHSLWTLCKELLSVRSKRTKALFAYLLLSTSYVLCIPMFLGAMTGYDSTSTAWIDVEGTNNIVPTSYIERSWAIAGTWNTTFDQPVCTSTTAYYQQADYVRPRLTRCTCQMYNGTLAPPGTFDSFTERGLYRSGSGSTPCLFGYPGNNETFQQWEYDPTYYDPQTGRSYKNVTYNCNETVMYKLNNQQYDIQTLNGTMTYCYDNKPYDIWQLQGRSRCLPDTVNPTYEWGFSTMMAGLFVFIHFGWAVSMYIVWLNAQSKSTLIREGYQMTPLRAAFAMAKAVKHRTGLGERQLVRHDTKDLNKELDGTRREKGTQIEYSIFAAGGEEDVDESRALRRRRALALDGVSS
;
A
#
# COMPACT_ATOMS: atom_id res chain seq x y z
N MET A 1 26.09 67.24 -9.62
CA MET A 1 26.67 66.01 -9.04
C MET A 1 25.48 65.24 -8.47
N GLY A 2 24.80 64.32 -9.16
CA GLY A 2 25.26 63.11 -9.87
C GLY A 2 25.05 61.93 -8.92
N LYS A 3 24.36 60.82 -9.21
CA LYS A 3 23.68 60.27 -10.39
C LYS A 3 22.62 59.28 -9.87
N GLU A 4 21.51 59.15 -10.59
CA GLU A 4 20.49 58.11 -10.42
C GLU A 4 20.19 57.55 -11.82
N ALA A 5 20.13 56.22 -11.95
CA ALA A 5 19.73 55.51 -13.17
C ALA A 5 19.23 54.11 -12.77
N ASP A 6 18.00 53.76 -13.15
CA ASP A 6 17.80 52.71 -14.14
C ASP A 6 16.36 52.72 -14.69
N HIS A 7 16.23 52.26 -15.94
CA HIS A 7 15.08 52.42 -16.84
C HIS A 7 14.14 51.20 -16.91
N ASP A 8 12.84 51.49 -17.04
CA ASP A 8 11.78 50.62 -17.57
C ASP A 8 11.80 50.56 -19.10
N VAL A 9 11.47 49.40 -19.69
CA VAL A 9 10.96 49.29 -21.07
C VAL A 9 9.89 48.20 -21.20
N ILE A 10 8.71 48.63 -21.68
CA ILE A 10 7.54 47.85 -22.13
C ILE A 10 7.65 47.62 -23.65
N VAL A 11 7.27 46.43 -24.17
CA VAL A 11 6.97 46.26 -25.61
C VAL A 11 5.75 45.35 -25.83
N SER A 12 4.94 45.75 -26.80
CA SER A 12 3.59 45.33 -27.16
C SER A 12 3.49 44.26 -28.26
N ILE A 13 2.25 43.80 -28.44
CA ILE A 13 1.68 42.77 -29.33
C ILE A 13 1.60 43.22 -30.81
N GLN A 14 1.74 42.28 -31.78
CA GLN A 14 0.90 42.22 -32.99
C GLN A 14 0.96 40.88 -33.76
N THR A 15 -0.21 40.46 -34.24
CA THR A 15 -0.57 39.29 -35.06
C THR A 15 -0.54 39.59 -36.58
N VAL A 16 -0.48 38.56 -37.46
CA VAL A 16 -1.37 38.32 -38.65
C VAL A 16 -0.79 37.28 -39.66
N ASN A 17 -1.74 36.58 -40.30
CA ASN A 17 -1.86 35.44 -41.22
C ASN A 17 -1.06 35.32 -42.55
N GLU A 18 -0.95 34.03 -42.99
CA GLU A 18 -1.16 33.37 -44.30
C GLU A 18 -0.48 33.75 -45.65
N ALA A 19 -0.10 32.66 -46.35
CA ALA A 19 -0.29 32.33 -47.79
C ALA A 19 0.90 32.32 -48.79
N ALA A 20 1.07 31.12 -49.37
CA ALA A 20 1.28 30.77 -50.78
C ALA A 20 2.68 30.86 -51.48
N THR A 21 2.91 29.79 -52.25
CA THR A 21 4.04 29.36 -53.08
C THR A 21 4.42 30.26 -54.27
N PRO A 22 5.60 30.01 -54.89
CA PRO A 22 5.54 29.44 -56.25
C PRO A 22 6.61 28.36 -56.58
N SER A 23 6.28 27.51 -57.56
CA SER A 23 7.19 26.72 -58.42
C SER A 23 7.02 27.24 -59.87
N PRO A 24 7.63 26.70 -60.95
CA PRO A 24 8.78 25.79 -61.12
C PRO A 24 9.78 26.24 -62.23
N ARG A 25 10.99 25.67 -62.29
CA ARG A 25 11.73 25.43 -63.55
C ARG A 25 12.54 24.12 -63.51
N LEU A 26 12.18 23.23 -64.44
CA LEU A 26 12.90 22.06 -65.00
C LEU A 26 14.23 22.51 -65.66
N THR A 27 15.26 21.72 -65.98
CA THR A 27 15.63 20.27 -65.95
C THR A 27 17.12 20.18 -66.30
N TRP A 28 17.82 19.11 -65.87
CA TRP A 28 18.61 18.16 -66.69
C TRP A 28 19.63 17.42 -65.80
N GLY A 29 19.70 16.10 -65.96
CA GLY A 29 20.78 15.27 -65.42
C GLY A 29 20.30 14.00 -64.73
N ASN A 30 20.17 12.93 -65.52
CA ASN A 30 19.87 11.58 -65.06
C ASN A 30 20.91 11.08 -64.06
N ASP A 31 20.46 10.69 -62.87
CA ASP A 31 21.02 9.56 -62.13
C ASP A 31 19.86 8.83 -61.44
N VAL A 32 19.59 7.63 -61.95
CA VAL A 32 18.59 6.70 -61.41
C VAL A 32 19.12 6.18 -60.07
N ILE A 33 18.59 6.72 -58.97
CA ILE A 33 18.72 6.12 -57.65
C ILE A 33 17.39 5.46 -57.30
N GLU A 34 17.38 4.12 -57.33
CA GLU A 34 16.28 3.31 -56.79
C GLU A 34 16.07 3.60 -55.29
N PRO A 35 14.85 3.92 -54.84
CA PRO A 35 14.55 4.01 -53.43
C PRO A 35 14.41 2.60 -52.85
N ARG A 36 15.44 2.14 -52.12
CA ARG A 36 15.33 0.99 -51.21
C ARG A 36 14.36 1.30 -50.08
N GLY A 37 13.07 1.10 -50.32
CA GLY A 37 12.08 0.89 -49.28
C GLY A 37 12.36 -0.42 -48.55
N ARG A 38 12.97 -0.36 -47.36
CA ARG A 38 13.04 -1.52 -46.45
C ARG A 38 11.68 -1.73 -45.79
N ARG A 39 10.79 -2.44 -46.48
CA ARG A 39 9.73 -3.21 -45.83
C ARG A 39 10.39 -4.22 -44.89
N TRP A 40 10.01 -4.15 -43.62
CA TRP A 40 10.36 -5.15 -42.61
C TRP A 40 9.64 -6.47 -42.93
N ASN A 41 10.30 -7.34 -43.69
CA ASN A 41 9.84 -8.69 -43.95
C ASN A 41 10.33 -9.63 -42.84
N TRP A 42 9.38 -10.09 -42.02
CA TRP A 42 9.53 -11.10 -40.94
C TRP A 42 10.01 -12.49 -41.41
N VAL A 43 10.28 -12.69 -42.69
CA VAL A 43 10.61 -14.00 -43.28
C VAL A 43 12.11 -14.31 -43.24
N ARG A 44 13.00 -13.31 -43.11
CA ARG A 44 14.46 -13.55 -43.16
C ARG A 44 15.13 -13.96 -41.83
N ILE A 45 14.40 -13.89 -40.71
CA ILE A 45 14.89 -14.39 -39.41
C ILE A 45 14.74 -15.92 -39.31
N ARG A 46 13.93 -16.55 -40.17
CA ARG A 46 13.68 -18.00 -40.13
C ARG A 46 14.75 -18.82 -40.86
N GLU A 47 15.47 -18.25 -41.83
CA GLU A 47 16.42 -19.02 -42.65
C GLU A 47 17.86 -19.07 -42.11
N SER A 48 18.26 -18.15 -41.22
CA SER A 48 19.56 -18.28 -40.50
C SER A 48 19.53 -19.26 -39.32
N CYS A 49 18.36 -19.84 -38.99
CA CYS A 49 18.22 -20.82 -37.91
C CYS A 49 18.32 -22.30 -38.36
N ASN A 50 18.40 -22.60 -39.66
CA ASN A 50 18.27 -23.97 -40.16
C ASN A 50 19.57 -24.65 -40.63
N ARG A 51 20.76 -24.11 -40.32
CA ARG A 51 22.03 -24.79 -40.69
C ARG A 51 22.91 -25.23 -39.52
N TRP A 52 22.50 -24.99 -38.27
CA TRP A 52 23.19 -25.49 -37.09
C TRP A 52 22.22 -25.74 -35.94
N THR A 53 21.60 -26.93 -35.86
CA THR A 53 21.18 -27.54 -34.58
C THR A 53 21.30 -29.07 -34.71
N PRO A 54 21.65 -29.78 -33.61
CA PRO A 54 20.75 -29.92 -32.48
C PRO A 54 21.39 -29.36 -31.20
N THR A 55 20.85 -28.25 -30.69
CA THR A 55 20.68 -27.93 -29.25
C THR A 55 20.26 -26.47 -29.04
N CYS A 56 19.28 -25.98 -29.81
CA CYS A 56 18.46 -24.87 -29.36
C CYS A 56 17.28 -25.42 -28.55
N SER A 57 17.53 -25.78 -27.29
CA SER A 57 16.43 -25.63 -26.32
C SER A 57 16.28 -24.14 -26.06
N PRO A 58 15.07 -23.58 -25.92
CA PRO A 58 14.92 -22.18 -25.58
C PRO A 58 15.72 -21.88 -24.30
N PHE A 59 16.32 -20.70 -24.22
CA PHE A 59 17.09 -20.22 -23.07
C PHE A 59 16.37 -20.51 -21.73
N TRP A 60 15.03 -20.40 -21.72
CA TRP A 60 14.16 -20.80 -20.61
C TRP A 60 14.25 -22.29 -20.22
N MET A 61 14.41 -23.24 -21.14
CA MET A 61 14.52 -24.67 -20.78
C MET A 61 15.89 -25.08 -20.21
N ARG A 62 16.97 -24.33 -20.48
CA ARG A 62 18.30 -24.59 -19.89
C ARG A 62 18.48 -23.97 -18.51
N VAL A 63 17.77 -22.88 -18.25
CA VAL A 63 17.76 -22.19 -16.95
C VAL A 63 17.09 -23.13 -15.91
N PHE A 64 15.88 -23.63 -16.18
CA PHE A 64 15.01 -24.30 -15.18
C PHE A 64 15.38 -25.72 -14.70
N LYS A 65 16.59 -26.24 -14.97
CA LYS A 65 16.98 -27.62 -14.59
C LYS A 65 17.64 -27.77 -13.22
N ALA A 66 18.00 -26.69 -12.52
CA ALA A 66 18.69 -26.78 -11.23
C ALA A 66 17.74 -26.52 -10.04
N LYS A 67 17.77 -27.39 -9.02
CA LYS A 67 16.98 -27.28 -7.76
C LYS A 67 17.05 -25.87 -7.14
N LYS A 68 18.19 -25.19 -7.25
CA LYS A 68 18.42 -23.83 -6.75
C LYS A 68 17.51 -22.77 -7.39
N GLN A 69 17.14 -22.95 -8.66
CA GLN A 69 16.29 -21.99 -9.36
C GLN A 69 14.83 -22.09 -8.95
N TRP A 70 14.34 -23.31 -8.74
CA TRP A 70 13.00 -23.51 -8.19
C TRP A 70 12.88 -22.91 -6.79
N VAL A 71 13.88 -23.12 -5.92
CA VAL A 71 13.92 -22.49 -4.59
C VAL A 71 13.89 -20.95 -4.70
N ALA A 72 14.73 -20.35 -5.55
CA ALA A 72 14.74 -18.91 -5.75
C ALA A 72 13.40 -18.37 -6.30
N LEU A 73 12.78 -19.08 -7.25
CA LEU A 73 11.48 -18.72 -7.79
C LEU A 73 10.38 -18.82 -6.75
N PHE A 74 10.32 -19.90 -5.96
CA PHE A 74 9.34 -20.04 -4.89
C PHE A 74 9.51 -19.00 -3.79
N LEU A 75 10.75 -18.65 -3.43
CA LEU A 75 11.03 -17.56 -2.50
C LEU A 75 10.55 -16.21 -3.05
N PHE A 76 10.79 -15.92 -4.32
CA PHE A 76 10.29 -14.71 -4.96
C PHE A 76 8.76 -14.67 -5.04
N LEU A 77 8.14 -15.78 -5.48
CA LEU A 77 6.69 -15.86 -5.60
C LEU A 77 5.99 -15.77 -4.24
N GLY A 78 6.48 -16.50 -3.24
CA GLY A 78 5.88 -16.50 -1.90
C GLY A 78 6.20 -15.24 -1.09
N GLY A 79 7.43 -14.74 -1.16
CA GLY A 79 7.89 -13.62 -0.33
C GLY A 79 7.60 -12.23 -0.92
N ALA A 80 7.42 -12.10 -2.24
CA ALA A 80 7.23 -10.80 -2.88
C ALA A 80 5.98 -10.75 -3.77
N ALA A 81 5.81 -11.68 -4.70
CA ALA A 81 4.70 -11.61 -5.65
C ALA A 81 3.34 -11.86 -4.98
N ALA A 82 3.23 -12.86 -4.09
CA ALA A 82 1.99 -13.18 -3.40
C ALA A 82 1.52 -12.04 -2.50
N PRO A 83 2.34 -11.44 -1.60
CA PRO A 83 1.92 -10.27 -0.82
C PRO A 83 1.50 -9.08 -1.70
N PHE A 84 2.20 -8.84 -2.81
CA PHE A 84 1.87 -7.77 -3.74
C PHE A 84 0.51 -8.00 -4.43
N ILE A 85 0.25 -9.21 -4.90
CA ILE A 85 -1.04 -9.58 -5.51
C ILE A 85 -2.17 -9.55 -4.48
N MET A 86 -1.93 -10.07 -3.28
CA MET A 86 -2.91 -10.08 -2.19
C MET A 86 -3.29 -8.66 -1.79
N LEU A 87 -2.32 -7.75 -1.66
CA LEU A 87 -2.59 -6.34 -1.40
C LEU A 87 -3.48 -5.73 -2.49
N GLY A 88 -3.23 -6.03 -3.77
CA GLY A 88 -4.06 -5.55 -4.87
C GLY A 88 -5.48 -6.15 -4.87
N TYR A 89 -5.62 -7.41 -4.46
CA TYR A 89 -6.89 -8.13 -4.42
C TYR A 89 -7.80 -7.70 -3.26
N PHE A 90 -7.23 -7.42 -2.08
CA PHE A 90 -7.99 -7.07 -0.88
C PHE A 90 -8.23 -5.56 -0.68
N THR A 91 -7.75 -4.73 -1.61
CA THR A 91 -7.93 -3.26 -1.54
C THR A 91 -8.92 -2.63 -2.55
N PRO A 92 -9.88 -3.32 -3.21
CA PRO A 92 -10.94 -2.66 -3.97
C PRO A 92 -11.98 -2.00 -3.05
N ARG A 93 -12.78 -1.07 -3.60
CA ARG A 93 -13.83 -0.35 -2.85
C ARG A 93 -14.92 -1.33 -2.41
N HIS A 94 -15.39 -1.20 -1.17
CA HIS A 94 -16.42 -2.06 -0.54
C HIS A 94 -17.74 -2.14 -1.34
N GLU A 95 -18.00 -1.18 -2.23
CA GLU A 95 -19.24 -1.08 -3.02
C GLU A 95 -19.11 -1.69 -4.42
N SER A 96 -18.04 -2.42 -4.74
CA SER A 96 -17.85 -2.94 -6.09
C SER A 96 -17.26 -4.35 -6.11
N PRO A 97 -17.63 -5.16 -7.13
CA PRO A 97 -17.12 -6.53 -7.23
C PRO A 97 -15.58 -6.55 -7.29
N PRO A 98 -14.94 -7.59 -6.73
CA PRO A 98 -13.51 -7.80 -6.88
C PRO A 98 -13.09 -7.75 -8.35
N GLY A 99 -12.14 -6.88 -8.70
CA GLY A 99 -11.60 -6.75 -10.06
C GLY A 99 -12.20 -5.64 -10.94
N SER A 100 -13.18 -4.85 -10.47
CA SER A 100 -13.76 -3.76 -11.27
C SER A 100 -13.05 -2.40 -11.14
N TRP A 101 -12.09 -2.25 -10.21
CA TRP A 101 -11.36 -1.00 -9.92
C TRP A 101 -9.84 -1.19 -10.07
N PRO A 102 -9.08 -0.11 -10.33
CA PRO A 102 -7.63 -0.16 -10.37
C PRO A 102 -7.09 -0.74 -9.04
N PRO A 103 -6.21 -1.75 -9.09
CA PRO A 103 -5.64 -2.33 -7.88
C PRO A 103 -4.88 -1.26 -7.10
N PHE A 104 -4.82 -1.41 -5.77
CA PHE A 104 -4.10 -0.53 -4.84
C PHE A 104 -4.69 0.87 -4.61
N TYR A 105 -5.82 1.24 -5.21
CA TYR A 105 -6.40 2.59 -5.03
C TYR A 105 -6.68 2.91 -3.56
N ASN A 106 -7.30 1.99 -2.81
CA ASN A 106 -7.63 2.26 -1.39
C ASN A 106 -6.43 2.22 -0.45
N VAL A 107 -5.26 1.72 -0.89
CA VAL A 107 -4.03 1.72 -0.09
C VAL A 107 -3.62 3.15 0.23
N PHE A 108 -3.68 4.04 -0.76
CA PHE A 108 -3.26 5.44 -0.65
C PHE A 108 -4.43 6.43 -0.62
N ALA A 109 -5.66 5.94 -0.51
CA ALA A 109 -6.83 6.78 -0.29
C ALA A 109 -6.81 7.41 1.11
N ALA A 110 -7.61 8.45 1.32
CA ALA A 110 -7.80 9.03 2.64
C ALA A 110 -8.27 7.97 3.63
N LYS A 111 -7.64 7.98 4.81
CA LYS A 111 -7.90 7.04 5.90
C LYS A 111 -8.88 7.64 6.89
N TYR A 112 -9.57 6.77 7.59
CA TYR A 112 -10.58 7.17 8.56
C TYR A 112 -10.20 6.58 9.90
N LEU A 113 -10.30 7.38 10.96
CA LEU A 113 -10.20 6.88 12.32
C LEU A 113 -11.40 5.98 12.60
N ASN A 114 -11.14 4.79 13.14
CA ASN A 114 -12.20 3.89 13.57
C ASN A 114 -12.87 4.48 14.81
N CYS A 115 -14.18 4.70 14.75
CA CYS A 115 -14.90 5.48 15.75
C CYS A 115 -16.32 4.94 15.90
N ASP A 116 -16.54 4.31 17.05
CA ASP A 116 -17.80 3.66 17.36
C ASP A 116 -18.89 4.68 17.72
N ASP A 117 -20.14 4.24 17.61
CA ASP A 117 -21.35 4.99 17.98
C ASP A 117 -21.54 6.35 17.30
N HIS A 118 -21.34 6.46 15.99
CA HIS A 118 -21.58 7.71 15.26
C HIS A 118 -23.02 7.84 14.72
N ILE A 119 -23.57 9.07 14.75
CA ILE A 119 -24.91 9.41 14.23
C ILE A 119 -24.85 9.59 12.70
N ASP A 120 -25.11 8.49 11.97
CA ASP A 120 -25.29 8.34 10.50
C ASP A 120 -24.17 8.82 9.56
N SER A 121 -23.40 9.86 9.92
CA SER A 121 -22.26 10.38 9.16
C SER A 121 -20.98 10.30 9.98
N ARG A 122 -19.85 10.21 9.29
CA ARG A 122 -18.55 10.13 9.96
C ARG A 122 -18.26 11.43 10.72
N PRO A 123 -17.77 11.34 11.96
CA PRO A 123 -17.53 12.52 12.80
C PRO A 123 -16.52 13.48 12.19
N ALA A 124 -16.64 14.77 12.52
CA ALA A 124 -15.82 15.83 11.96
C ALA A 124 -14.34 15.61 12.29
N GLY A 125 -13.48 15.71 11.28
CA GLY A 125 -12.02 15.52 11.44
C GLY A 125 -11.55 14.07 11.53
N SER A 126 -12.44 13.08 11.38
CA SER A 126 -12.07 11.65 11.32
C SER A 126 -11.31 11.26 10.05
N VAL A 127 -11.37 12.09 8.99
CA VAL A 127 -10.70 11.85 7.71
C VAL A 127 -9.28 12.38 7.75
N ILE A 128 -8.31 11.47 7.66
CA ILE A 128 -6.89 11.79 7.61
C ILE A 128 -6.37 11.55 6.20
N SER A 129 -5.88 12.60 5.57
CA SER A 129 -5.32 12.56 4.22
C SER A 129 -3.83 12.92 4.21
N GLY A 130 -3.14 12.54 3.13
CA GLY A 130 -1.73 12.81 2.93
C GLY A 130 -0.82 12.02 3.86
N PHE A 131 0.37 12.58 4.15
CA PHE A 131 1.44 11.89 4.88
C PHE A 131 1.05 11.42 6.29
N LYS A 132 0.09 12.12 6.93
CA LYS A 132 -0.42 11.74 8.25
C LYS A 132 -1.06 10.34 8.25
N GLY A 133 -1.69 9.96 7.14
CA GLY A 133 -2.31 8.64 6.98
C GLY A 133 -1.32 7.47 7.02
N LEU A 134 -0.01 7.72 6.96
CA LEU A 134 1.00 6.65 7.07
C LEU A 134 1.06 6.06 8.47
N PHE A 135 0.70 6.83 9.48
CA PHE A 135 0.83 6.43 10.88
C PHE A 135 -0.53 6.15 11.53
N VAL A 136 -1.61 6.18 10.75
CA VAL A 136 -2.96 5.88 11.22
C VAL A 136 -3.20 4.40 11.10
N LEU A 137 -3.63 3.77 12.20
CA LEU A 137 -4.12 2.40 12.20
C LEU A 137 -5.55 2.42 11.65
N ASP A 138 -5.72 2.18 10.35
CA ASP A 138 -7.04 2.18 9.69
C ASP A 138 -7.68 0.78 9.62
N SER A 139 -6.90 -0.25 9.92
CA SER A 139 -7.36 -1.63 10.01
C SER A 139 -7.03 -2.17 11.39
N THR A 140 -7.95 -1.99 12.33
CA THR A 140 -7.83 -2.40 13.73
C THR A 140 -8.82 -3.50 14.07
N TRP A 141 -8.49 -4.33 15.06
CA TRP A 141 -9.38 -5.38 15.54
C TRP A 141 -9.25 -5.61 17.04
N GLY A 142 -10.37 -6.07 17.60
CA GLY A 142 -10.47 -6.53 18.98
C GLY A 142 -10.56 -5.40 20.00
N SER A 143 -10.97 -5.77 21.21
CA SER A 143 -10.97 -4.93 22.39
C SER A 143 -10.14 -5.63 23.45
N PHE A 144 -8.97 -5.08 23.73
CA PHE A 144 -7.96 -5.68 24.60
C PHE A 144 -7.59 -4.77 25.76
N ASN A 145 -7.11 -5.38 26.84
CA ASN A 145 -6.42 -4.66 27.90
C ASN A 145 -5.04 -4.19 27.42
N PHE A 146 -4.54 -3.09 27.98
CA PHE A 146 -3.24 -2.51 27.66
C PHE A 146 -2.08 -3.54 27.68
N SER A 147 -2.03 -4.39 28.71
CA SER A 147 -0.96 -5.39 28.82
C SER A 147 -1.01 -6.43 27.70
N THR A 148 -2.21 -6.84 27.30
CA THR A 148 -2.41 -7.85 26.25
C THR A 148 -2.00 -7.29 24.90
N VAL A 149 -2.49 -6.10 24.55
CA VAL A 149 -2.21 -5.47 23.27
C VAL A 149 -0.72 -5.17 23.10
N LYS A 150 -0.07 -4.69 24.16
CA LYS A 150 1.37 -4.43 24.17
C LYS A 150 2.19 -5.71 24.03
N THR A 151 1.71 -6.83 24.57
CA THR A 151 2.35 -8.13 24.41
C THR A 151 2.25 -8.61 22.97
N ILE A 152 1.10 -8.42 22.31
CA ILE A 152 0.90 -8.75 20.89
C ILE A 152 1.86 -7.94 20.01
N ASP A 153 1.97 -6.64 20.26
CA ASP A 153 2.85 -5.73 19.52
C ASP A 153 4.32 -6.13 19.64
N VAL A 154 4.80 -6.38 20.87
CA VAL A 154 6.17 -6.87 21.12
C VAL A 154 6.41 -8.25 20.48
N ALA A 155 5.43 -9.16 20.54
CA ALA A 155 5.53 -10.48 19.92
C ALA A 155 5.62 -10.38 18.39
N TRP A 156 4.85 -9.47 17.77
CA TRP A 156 4.92 -9.18 16.34
C TRP A 156 6.30 -8.68 15.92
N ASP A 157 6.86 -7.71 16.64
CA ASP A 157 8.18 -7.14 16.33
C ASP A 157 9.30 -8.18 16.42
N ILE A 158 9.23 -9.07 17.42
CA ILE A 158 10.22 -10.13 17.61
C ILE A 158 10.04 -11.22 16.55
N ILE A 159 8.83 -11.78 16.43
CA ILE A 159 8.59 -12.96 15.60
C ILE A 159 8.59 -12.56 14.13
N VAL A 160 7.79 -11.57 13.74
CA VAL A 160 7.66 -11.19 12.32
C VAL A 160 8.80 -10.26 11.93
N GLY A 161 9.04 -9.20 12.69
CA GLY A 161 10.07 -8.20 12.39
C GLY A 161 11.47 -8.81 12.26
N ARG A 162 11.94 -9.55 13.27
CA ARG A 162 13.29 -10.14 13.26
C ARG A 162 13.42 -11.35 12.36
N SER A 163 12.40 -12.20 12.24
CA SER A 163 12.48 -13.36 11.33
C SER A 163 12.49 -12.93 9.87
N ALA A 164 11.68 -11.93 9.49
CA ALA A 164 11.71 -11.36 8.15
C ALA A 164 13.08 -10.76 7.83
N GLN A 165 13.67 -10.03 8.79
CA GLN A 165 15.03 -9.50 8.67
C GLN A 165 16.07 -10.60 8.46
N LEU A 166 16.02 -11.67 9.27
CA LEU A 166 16.94 -12.80 9.18
C LEU A 166 16.85 -13.50 7.81
N LEU A 167 15.62 -13.73 7.32
CA LEU A 167 15.40 -14.34 6.02
C LEU A 167 15.91 -13.45 4.88
N CYS A 168 15.62 -12.14 4.91
CA CYS A 168 16.12 -11.21 3.91
C CYS A 168 17.63 -11.07 3.94
N TRP A 169 18.24 -11.11 5.14
CA TRP A 169 19.69 -11.14 5.30
C TRP A 169 20.31 -12.40 4.68
N TRP A 170 19.73 -13.57 4.92
CA TRP A 170 20.18 -14.82 4.32
C TRP A 170 20.13 -14.78 2.78
N VAL A 171 19.02 -14.29 2.22
CA VAL A 171 18.87 -14.12 0.77
C VAL A 171 19.91 -13.13 0.23
N ALA A 172 20.04 -11.95 0.86
CA ALA A 172 21.01 -10.94 0.47
C ALA A 172 22.44 -11.51 0.49
N TYR A 173 22.81 -12.23 1.54
CA TYR A 173 24.12 -12.86 1.67
C TYR A 173 24.41 -13.82 0.50
N ALA A 174 23.45 -14.68 0.15
CA ALA A 174 23.59 -15.61 -0.98
C ALA A 174 23.78 -14.87 -2.32
N VAL A 175 22.93 -13.87 -2.59
CA VAL A 175 23.00 -13.09 -3.84
C VAL A 175 24.28 -12.25 -3.93
N PHE A 176 24.71 -11.66 -2.81
CA PHE A 176 25.90 -10.82 -2.76
C PHE A 176 27.19 -11.62 -2.91
N SER A 177 27.26 -12.82 -2.34
CA SER A 177 28.40 -13.71 -2.51
C SER A 177 28.57 -14.12 -3.98
N ASP A 178 27.47 -14.47 -4.65
CA ASP A 178 27.45 -14.78 -6.09
C ASP A 178 27.82 -13.54 -6.94
N ALA A 179 27.27 -12.37 -6.62
CA ALA A 179 27.57 -11.14 -7.33
C ALA A 179 29.05 -10.75 -7.20
N LEU A 180 29.64 -10.92 -6.02
CA LEU A 180 31.05 -10.61 -5.75
C LEU A 180 31.98 -11.52 -6.55
N LEU A 181 31.69 -12.82 -6.62
CA LEU A 181 32.43 -13.77 -7.47
C LEU A 181 32.43 -13.31 -8.93
N CYS A 182 31.27 -12.94 -9.47
CA CYS A 182 31.17 -12.45 -10.84
C CYS A 182 31.95 -11.14 -11.08
N VAL A 183 32.14 -10.31 -10.05
CA VAL A 183 32.99 -9.12 -10.14
C VAL A 183 34.47 -9.50 -10.18
N ILE A 184 34.91 -10.41 -9.31
CA ILE A 184 36.31 -10.86 -9.22
C ILE A 184 36.77 -11.51 -10.54
N GLU A 185 35.87 -12.21 -11.24
CA GLU A 185 36.15 -12.77 -12.57
C GLU A 185 36.46 -11.71 -13.62
N ARG A 186 35.76 -10.56 -13.58
CA ARG A 186 35.86 -9.53 -14.60
C ARG A 186 36.93 -8.49 -14.31
N HIS A 187 37.12 -8.19 -13.04
CA HIS A 187 38.06 -7.18 -12.57
C HIS A 187 38.80 -7.72 -11.34
N PRO A 188 40.14 -7.72 -11.36
CA PRO A 188 40.92 -8.08 -10.18
C PRO A 188 40.51 -7.16 -9.02
N ALA A 189 39.98 -7.76 -7.95
CA ALA A 189 39.61 -6.99 -6.77
C ALA A 189 40.89 -6.65 -6.00
N SER A 190 40.96 -5.44 -5.44
CA SER A 190 42.03 -5.10 -4.49
C SER A 190 41.95 -6.05 -3.30
N PHE A 191 43.10 -6.57 -2.86
CA PHE A 191 43.24 -7.47 -1.72
C PHE A 191 42.49 -6.96 -0.49
N ARG A 192 42.58 -5.64 -0.23
CA ARG A 192 41.90 -4.97 0.88
C ARG A 192 40.38 -5.06 0.81
N ILE A 193 39.79 -4.89 -0.38
CA ILE A 193 38.33 -4.97 -0.58
C ILE A 193 37.86 -6.41 -0.34
N PHE A 194 38.60 -7.38 -0.88
CA PHE A 194 38.26 -8.79 -0.73
C PHE A 194 38.36 -9.26 0.74
N GLN A 195 39.44 -8.90 1.44
CA GLN A 195 39.62 -9.19 2.87
C GLN A 195 38.49 -8.59 3.71
N ARG A 196 38.15 -7.32 3.47
CA ARG A 196 37.13 -6.59 4.22
C ARG A 196 35.72 -7.14 4.03
N ILE A 197 35.43 -7.75 2.89
CA ILE A 197 34.10 -8.32 2.59
C ILE A 197 34.02 -9.79 3.02
N ALA A 198 35.11 -10.55 2.86
CA ALA A 198 35.08 -11.99 3.04
C ALA A 198 35.50 -12.46 4.45
N LEU A 199 36.30 -11.67 5.18
CA LEU A 199 36.86 -12.07 6.47
C LEU A 199 36.56 -11.09 7.61
N GLU A 200 36.57 -9.79 7.34
CA GLU A 200 36.19 -8.82 8.37
C GLU A 200 34.67 -8.67 8.39
N GLY A 201 34.04 -9.08 9.49
CA GLY A 201 32.60 -8.96 9.67
C GLY A 201 32.08 -7.52 9.58
N PRO A 202 30.76 -7.32 9.76
CA PRO A 202 30.16 -5.99 9.71
C PRO A 202 30.73 -5.08 10.80
N GLY A 203 31.39 -4.00 10.38
CA GLY A 203 31.93 -2.97 11.29
C GLY A 203 31.93 -1.60 10.62
N LEU A 204 31.70 -0.54 11.40
CA LEU A 204 31.63 0.85 10.89
C LEU A 204 32.91 1.26 10.15
N HIS A 205 34.07 0.79 10.63
CA HIS A 205 35.35 1.05 9.98
C HIS A 205 35.49 0.32 8.63
N SER A 206 35.00 -0.92 8.55
CA SER A 206 34.96 -1.68 7.29
C SER A 206 34.02 -1.00 6.30
N LEU A 207 32.83 -0.57 6.73
CA LEU A 207 31.85 0.15 5.92
C LEU A 207 32.41 1.48 5.38
N TRP A 208 33.05 2.28 6.23
CA TRP A 208 33.66 3.56 5.83
C TRP A 208 34.79 3.35 4.82
N THR A 209 35.67 2.38 5.07
CA THR A 209 36.78 2.07 4.16
C THR A 209 36.25 1.58 2.82
N LEU A 210 35.23 0.72 2.82
CA LEU A 210 34.59 0.20 1.62
C LEU A 210 33.89 1.32 0.84
N CYS A 211 33.24 2.27 1.52
CA CYS A 211 32.62 3.45 0.89
C CYS A 211 33.66 4.39 0.28
N LYS A 212 34.79 4.63 0.96
CA LYS A 212 35.89 5.45 0.44
C LYS A 212 36.53 4.83 -0.81
N GLU A 213 36.80 3.53 -0.77
CA GLU A 213 37.38 2.81 -1.91
C GLU A 213 36.38 2.69 -3.06
N LEU A 214 35.08 2.56 -2.78
CA LEU A 214 34.02 2.56 -3.80
C LEU A 214 34.03 3.85 -4.63
N LEU A 215 34.26 5.00 -3.98
CA LEU A 215 34.34 6.29 -4.66
C LEU A 215 35.58 6.39 -5.57
N SER A 216 36.65 5.65 -5.24
CA SER A 216 37.94 5.65 -5.96
C SER A 216 37.95 4.78 -7.22
N VAL A 217 37.07 3.77 -7.32
CA VAL A 217 36.99 2.85 -8.46
C VAL A 217 36.71 3.60 -9.77
N ARG A 218 37.28 3.18 -10.91
CA ARG A 218 37.10 3.88 -12.20
C ARG A 218 35.86 3.41 -12.99
N SER A 219 35.40 2.18 -12.77
CA SER A 219 34.29 1.56 -13.51
C SER A 219 32.91 1.97 -12.96
N LYS A 220 32.07 2.59 -13.80
CA LYS A 220 30.68 2.98 -13.45
C LYS A 220 29.80 1.78 -13.06
N ARG A 221 29.98 0.63 -13.72
CA ARG A 221 29.20 -0.59 -13.45
C ARG A 221 29.52 -1.18 -12.08
N THR A 222 30.80 -1.23 -11.74
CA THR A 222 31.26 -1.71 -10.44
C THR A 222 30.78 -0.76 -9.33
N LYS A 223 30.83 0.57 -9.56
CA LYS A 223 30.25 1.55 -8.62
C LYS A 223 28.77 1.31 -8.37
N ALA A 224 27.99 1.10 -9.43
CA ALA A 224 26.56 0.84 -9.32
C ALA A 224 26.24 -0.43 -8.52
N LEU A 225 26.99 -1.52 -8.75
CA LEU A 225 26.79 -2.77 -8.01
C LEU A 225 27.07 -2.62 -6.52
N PHE A 226 28.19 -1.99 -6.15
CA PHE A 226 28.54 -1.74 -4.75
C PHE A 226 27.62 -0.72 -4.08
N ALA A 227 27.19 0.33 -4.78
CA ALA A 227 26.17 1.25 -4.28
C ALA A 227 24.84 0.51 -4.02
N TYR A 228 24.44 -0.40 -4.92
CA TYR A 228 23.28 -1.26 -4.72
C TYR A 228 23.45 -2.21 -3.52
N LEU A 229 24.62 -2.82 -3.35
CA LEU A 229 24.96 -3.65 -2.18
C LEU A 229 24.74 -2.87 -0.86
N LEU A 230 25.23 -1.63 -0.81
CA LEU A 230 25.06 -0.75 0.36
C LEU A 230 23.60 -0.36 0.59
N LEU A 231 22.90 0.11 -0.45
CA LEU A 231 21.50 0.49 -0.37
C LEU A 231 20.62 -0.67 0.10
N SER A 232 20.87 -1.85 -0.47
CA SER A 232 20.13 -3.05 -0.13
C SER A 232 20.42 -3.55 1.29
N THR A 233 21.68 -3.48 1.73
CA THR A 233 22.02 -3.79 3.13
C THR A 233 21.33 -2.82 4.09
N SER A 234 21.32 -1.52 3.77
CA SER A 234 20.56 -0.53 4.54
C SER A 234 19.07 -0.86 4.59
N TYR A 235 18.47 -1.28 3.48
CA TYR A 235 17.07 -1.70 3.45
C TYR A 235 16.81 -2.89 4.38
N VAL A 236 17.63 -3.96 4.31
CA VAL A 236 17.49 -5.15 5.19
C VAL A 236 17.59 -4.77 6.67
N LEU A 237 18.43 -3.80 7.03
CA LEU A 237 18.53 -3.30 8.39
C LEU A 237 17.28 -2.52 8.84
N CYS A 238 16.61 -1.83 7.92
CA CYS A 238 15.39 -1.07 8.20
C CYS A 238 14.10 -1.92 8.22
N ILE A 239 14.12 -3.18 7.78
CA ILE A 239 12.92 -4.03 7.70
C ILE A 239 12.14 -4.08 9.03
N PRO A 240 12.76 -4.37 10.20
CA PRO A 240 12.03 -4.40 11.47
C PRO A 240 11.41 -3.05 11.82
N MET A 241 12.07 -1.94 11.47
CA MET A 241 11.54 -0.60 11.72
C MET A 241 10.27 -0.34 10.91
N PHE A 242 10.24 -0.74 9.63
CA PHE A 242 9.03 -0.62 8.81
C PHE A 242 7.90 -1.53 9.31
N LEU A 243 8.21 -2.78 9.66
CA LEU A 243 7.24 -3.75 10.16
C LEU A 243 6.65 -3.36 11.51
N GLY A 244 7.44 -2.76 12.41
CA GLY A 244 6.94 -2.21 13.67
C GLY A 244 6.19 -0.89 13.47
N ALA A 245 6.63 -0.02 12.54
CA ALA A 245 5.94 1.25 12.28
C ALA A 245 4.60 1.09 11.55
N MET A 246 4.38 -0.02 10.84
CA MET A 246 3.09 -0.29 10.19
C MET A 246 2.08 -0.95 11.12
N THR A 247 2.51 -1.49 12.26
CA THR A 247 1.65 -2.08 13.28
C THR A 247 1.62 -1.21 14.52
N GLY A 248 0.63 -1.45 15.36
CA GLY A 248 0.60 -0.83 16.67
C GLY A 248 -0.73 -1.04 17.33
N TYR A 249 -0.92 -0.30 18.41
CA TYR A 249 -2.18 -0.25 19.12
C TYR A 249 -2.58 1.19 19.37
N ASP A 250 -3.89 1.42 19.37
CA ASP A 250 -4.50 2.68 19.76
C ASP A 250 -5.57 2.43 20.83
N SER A 251 -5.94 3.46 21.58
CA SER A 251 -7.11 3.40 22.45
C SER A 251 -8.37 3.35 21.60
N THR A 252 -9.33 2.50 21.97
CA THR A 252 -10.65 2.50 21.32
C THR A 252 -11.28 3.89 21.42
N SER A 253 -11.79 4.40 20.30
CA SER A 253 -12.36 5.74 20.23
C SER A 253 -13.87 5.69 19.99
N THR A 254 -14.60 6.51 20.74
CA THR A 254 -16.05 6.65 20.63
C THR A 254 -16.38 8.05 20.13
N ALA A 255 -17.51 8.21 19.45
CA ALA A 255 -17.97 9.52 19.04
C ALA A 255 -18.54 10.31 20.24
N TRP A 256 -18.13 11.56 20.38
CA TRP A 256 -18.62 12.53 21.36
C TRP A 256 -19.21 13.74 20.64
N ILE A 257 -20.27 14.33 21.18
CA ILE A 257 -20.97 15.46 20.55
C ILE A 257 -21.08 16.62 21.52
N ASP A 258 -20.75 17.82 21.03
CA ASP A 258 -21.05 19.07 21.72
C ASP A 258 -22.49 19.50 21.41
N VAL A 259 -23.40 19.27 22.36
CA VAL A 259 -24.84 19.46 22.16
C VAL A 259 -25.21 20.95 22.24
N GLU A 260 -24.64 21.71 23.17
CA GLU A 260 -25.02 23.10 23.46
C GLU A 260 -23.98 24.16 23.05
N GLY A 261 -22.83 23.76 22.51
CA GLY A 261 -21.75 24.70 22.14
C GLY A 261 -21.01 25.27 23.37
N THR A 262 -21.21 24.68 24.54
CA THR A 262 -20.72 25.14 25.84
C THR A 262 -19.50 24.35 26.33
N ASN A 263 -18.82 23.62 25.44
CA ASN A 263 -17.77 22.63 25.74
C ASN A 263 -18.24 21.44 26.60
N ASN A 264 -19.56 21.28 26.82
CA ASN A 264 -20.11 20.11 27.47
C ASN A 264 -20.34 19.02 26.40
N ILE A 265 -19.34 18.16 26.23
CA ILE A 265 -19.40 17.03 25.30
C ILE A 265 -20.03 15.82 25.98
N VAL A 266 -20.92 15.15 25.26
CA VAL A 266 -21.56 13.92 25.74
C VAL A 266 -21.28 12.78 24.78
N PRO A 267 -21.19 11.53 25.28
CA PRO A 267 -21.13 10.36 24.41
C PRO A 267 -22.33 10.34 23.48
N THR A 268 -22.09 9.98 22.22
CA THR A 268 -23.15 9.87 21.22
C THR A 268 -24.21 8.83 21.60
N SER A 269 -23.82 7.81 22.38
CA SER A 269 -24.72 6.79 22.92
C SER A 269 -25.84 7.35 23.81
N TYR A 270 -25.72 8.57 24.34
CA TYR A 270 -26.78 9.24 25.11
C TYR A 270 -27.76 10.02 24.24
N ILE A 271 -27.50 10.12 22.94
CA ILE A 271 -28.34 10.82 21.99
C ILE A 271 -29.15 9.76 21.25
N GLU A 272 -30.44 9.66 21.60
CA GLU A 272 -31.32 8.68 21.01
C GLU A 272 -32.02 9.25 19.78
N ARG A 273 -32.12 8.43 18.72
CA ARG A 273 -33.00 8.75 17.61
C ARG A 273 -34.45 8.69 18.11
N SER A 274 -35.21 9.75 17.87
CA SER A 274 -36.49 9.98 18.54
C SER A 274 -37.44 10.76 17.65
N TRP A 275 -38.74 10.63 17.93
CA TRP A 275 -39.77 11.44 17.30
C TRP A 275 -40.11 12.62 18.19
N ALA A 276 -39.78 13.83 17.74
CA ALA A 276 -40.09 15.05 18.48
C ALA A 276 -41.42 15.63 18.02
N ILE A 277 -42.36 15.63 18.96
CA ILE A 277 -43.71 16.14 18.75
C ILE A 277 -43.72 17.60 19.17
N ALA A 278 -43.86 18.50 18.18
CA ALA A 278 -43.94 19.93 18.41
C ALA A 278 -45.34 20.39 18.88
N GLY A 279 -46.35 19.53 18.73
CA GLY A 279 -47.72 19.84 19.09
C GLY A 279 -48.74 18.98 18.35
N THR A 280 -49.97 19.44 18.32
CA THR A 280 -50.96 19.01 17.33
C THR A 280 -50.93 19.96 16.14
N TRP A 281 -51.59 19.61 15.03
CA TRP A 281 -51.74 20.53 13.89
C TRP A 281 -52.41 21.86 14.25
N ASN A 282 -53.23 21.88 15.30
CA ASN A 282 -53.97 23.07 15.73
C ASN A 282 -53.28 23.83 16.87
N THR A 283 -52.40 23.17 17.63
CA THR A 283 -51.78 23.73 18.84
C THR A 283 -50.32 23.32 18.94
N THR A 284 -49.41 24.28 18.94
CA THR A 284 -48.00 24.05 19.28
C THR A 284 -47.83 23.93 20.80
N PHE A 285 -47.03 22.97 21.24
CA PHE A 285 -46.62 22.86 22.64
C PHE A 285 -45.52 23.86 22.96
N ASP A 286 -45.42 24.28 24.23
CA ASP A 286 -44.41 25.25 24.68
C ASP A 286 -42.99 24.73 24.46
N GLN A 287 -42.79 23.41 24.60
CA GLN A 287 -41.58 22.72 24.20
C GLN A 287 -41.93 21.41 23.46
N PRO A 288 -41.18 21.08 22.39
CA PRO A 288 -41.35 19.82 21.69
C PRO A 288 -41.00 18.66 22.62
N VAL A 289 -41.78 17.58 22.54
CA VAL A 289 -41.62 16.39 23.40
C VAL A 289 -40.98 15.27 22.59
N CYS A 290 -39.85 14.77 23.07
CA CYS A 290 -39.16 13.61 22.52
C CYS A 290 -39.86 12.31 22.89
N THR A 291 -40.09 11.44 21.91
CA THR A 291 -40.74 10.13 22.09
C THR A 291 -40.00 9.02 21.36
N SER A 292 -40.34 7.76 21.63
CA SER A 292 -39.69 6.60 21.01
C SER A 292 -39.83 6.59 19.49
N THR A 293 -38.77 6.19 18.78
CA THR A 293 -38.78 5.96 17.32
C THR A 293 -39.91 5.03 16.85
N THR A 294 -40.32 4.07 17.69
CA THR A 294 -41.43 3.15 17.40
C THR A 294 -42.76 3.86 17.19
N ALA A 295 -43.02 4.97 17.88
CA ALA A 295 -44.25 5.73 17.75
C ALA A 295 -44.35 6.42 16.37
N TYR A 296 -43.22 6.92 15.85
CA TYR A 296 -43.16 7.47 14.50
C TYR A 296 -43.44 6.41 13.43
N TYR A 297 -42.84 5.22 13.56
CA TYR A 297 -43.11 4.12 12.63
C TYR A 297 -44.57 3.65 12.72
N GLN A 298 -45.14 3.57 13.92
CA GLN A 298 -46.57 3.31 14.08
C GLN A 298 -47.42 4.34 13.34
N GLN A 299 -47.13 5.63 13.49
CA GLN A 299 -47.83 6.69 12.75
C GLN A 299 -47.73 6.47 11.22
N ALA A 300 -46.52 6.23 10.72
CA ALA A 300 -46.27 6.01 9.29
C ALA A 300 -46.99 4.76 8.76
N ASP A 301 -47.01 3.67 9.53
CA ASP A 301 -47.65 2.40 9.17
C ASP A 301 -49.17 2.48 9.12
N TYR A 302 -49.80 3.36 9.93
CA TYR A 302 -51.24 3.62 9.85
C TYR A 302 -51.61 4.64 8.77
N VAL A 303 -50.81 5.69 8.62
CA VAL A 303 -51.13 6.82 7.73
C VAL A 303 -50.88 6.46 6.26
N ARG A 304 -49.80 5.74 5.95
CA ARG A 304 -49.44 5.39 4.57
C ARG A 304 -50.51 4.54 3.87
N PRO A 305 -51.00 3.42 4.44
CA PRO A 305 -52.06 2.64 3.81
C PRO A 305 -53.34 3.45 3.59
N ARG A 306 -53.72 4.29 4.57
CA ARG A 306 -54.90 5.15 4.46
C ARG A 306 -54.79 6.18 3.35
N LEU A 307 -53.64 6.83 3.17
CA LEU A 307 -53.43 7.76 2.05
C LEU A 307 -53.61 7.10 0.68
N THR A 308 -53.23 5.83 0.56
CA THR A 308 -53.32 5.08 -0.71
C THR A 308 -54.70 4.46 -0.95
N ARG A 309 -55.49 4.18 0.11
CA ARG A 309 -56.70 3.36 0.04
C ARG A 309 -57.99 4.04 0.52
N CYS A 310 -57.89 5.17 1.19
CA CYS A 310 -59.04 5.89 1.76
C CYS A 310 -59.15 7.30 1.16
N THR A 311 -60.37 7.79 1.03
CA THR A 311 -60.67 9.19 0.80
C THR A 311 -60.30 9.99 2.06
N CYS A 312 -59.68 11.15 1.89
CA CYS A 312 -59.33 12.05 2.99
C CYS A 312 -59.80 13.48 2.76
N GLN A 313 -60.13 14.17 3.85
CA GLN A 313 -60.46 15.58 3.83
C GLN A 313 -59.20 16.41 4.08
N MET A 314 -58.89 17.33 3.18
CA MET A 314 -57.83 18.31 3.38
C MET A 314 -58.25 19.38 4.40
N TYR A 315 -57.29 20.07 5.01
CA TYR A 315 -57.57 21.15 5.99
C TYR A 315 -58.45 22.29 5.43
N ASN A 316 -58.45 22.51 4.12
CA ASN A 316 -59.33 23.47 3.44
C ASN A 316 -60.77 22.94 3.21
N GLY A 317 -61.08 21.73 3.69
CA GLY A 317 -62.37 21.07 3.56
C GLY A 317 -62.55 20.23 2.29
N THR A 318 -61.62 20.26 1.32
CA THR A 318 -61.76 19.51 0.05
C THR A 318 -61.50 18.02 0.25
N LEU A 319 -62.32 17.17 -0.38
CA LEU A 319 -62.12 15.72 -0.37
C LEU A 319 -61.13 15.31 -1.45
N ALA A 320 -60.10 14.58 -1.06
CA ALA A 320 -59.10 13.99 -1.93
C ALA A 320 -59.38 12.48 -2.06
N PRO A 321 -59.58 11.95 -3.28
CA PRO A 321 -59.82 10.52 -3.48
C PRO A 321 -58.57 9.69 -3.14
N PRO A 322 -58.74 8.36 -2.92
CA PRO A 322 -57.62 7.45 -2.71
C PRO A 322 -56.57 7.57 -3.82
N GLY A 323 -55.30 7.49 -3.47
CA GLY A 323 -54.20 7.52 -4.44
C GLY A 323 -53.76 8.91 -4.89
N THR A 324 -54.47 9.98 -4.50
CA THR A 324 -54.10 11.37 -4.82
C THR A 324 -52.69 11.72 -4.33
N PHE A 325 -52.24 11.08 -3.24
CA PHE A 325 -50.95 11.31 -2.60
C PHE A 325 -49.94 10.18 -2.80
N ASP A 326 -50.15 9.26 -3.74
CA ASP A 326 -49.22 8.14 -3.98
C ASP A 326 -47.81 8.64 -4.30
N SER A 327 -47.69 9.73 -5.07
CA SER A 327 -46.41 10.39 -5.36
C SER A 327 -45.73 11.00 -4.12
N PHE A 328 -46.50 11.39 -3.10
CA PHE A 328 -45.99 11.86 -1.80
C PHE A 328 -45.54 10.70 -0.90
N THR A 329 -46.18 9.53 -1.00
CA THR A 329 -45.83 8.36 -0.18
C THR A 329 -44.50 7.73 -0.54
N GLU A 330 -44.09 7.76 -1.81
CA GLU A 330 -42.80 7.19 -2.24
C GLU A 330 -41.57 8.07 -1.94
N ARG A 331 -41.72 9.40 -1.84
CA ARG A 331 -40.58 10.33 -1.71
C ARG A 331 -40.68 11.35 -0.58
N GLY A 332 -41.88 11.66 -0.06
CA GLY A 332 -42.12 12.80 0.83
C GLY A 332 -42.06 12.47 2.32
N LEU A 333 -42.82 11.47 2.77
CA LEU A 333 -42.96 11.16 4.21
C LEU A 333 -41.64 10.71 4.87
N TYR A 334 -40.78 10.01 4.11
CA TYR A 334 -39.47 9.56 4.61
C TYR A 334 -38.37 10.63 4.54
N ARG A 335 -38.47 11.57 3.60
CA ARG A 335 -37.37 12.50 3.27
C ARG A 335 -37.57 13.90 3.85
N SER A 336 -38.81 14.31 4.08
CA SER A 336 -39.14 15.61 4.66
C SER A 336 -38.94 15.65 6.17
N GLY A 337 -38.83 14.49 6.84
CA GLY A 337 -38.78 14.40 8.30
C GLY A 337 -40.07 14.87 8.99
N SER A 338 -40.95 15.56 8.29
CA SER A 338 -42.29 15.96 8.73
C SER A 338 -43.25 14.80 8.51
N GLY A 339 -43.81 14.24 9.60
CA GLY A 339 -44.96 13.33 9.56
C GLY A 339 -46.26 14.01 9.10
N SER A 340 -46.15 15.10 8.32
CA SER A 340 -47.24 15.96 7.91
C SER A 340 -47.97 15.36 6.72
N THR A 341 -49.14 14.77 6.97
CA THR A 341 -50.12 14.57 5.91
C THR A 341 -51.12 15.71 5.90
N PRO A 342 -51.40 16.35 4.76
CA PRO A 342 -52.44 17.37 4.66
C PRO A 342 -53.87 16.78 4.77
N CYS A 343 -54.01 15.52 5.17
CA CYS A 343 -55.23 14.72 5.06
C CYS A 343 -55.73 14.22 6.41
N LEU A 344 -57.00 14.51 6.69
CA LEU A 344 -57.76 14.03 7.84
C LEU A 344 -58.72 12.92 7.37
N PHE A 345 -58.65 11.75 8.00
CA PHE A 345 -59.51 10.62 7.64
C PHE A 345 -60.82 10.60 8.45
N GLY A 346 -60.88 11.31 9.58
CA GLY A 346 -62.03 11.32 10.49
C GLY A 346 -63.08 12.40 10.23
N TYR A 347 -63.49 12.58 8.98
CA TYR A 347 -64.53 13.54 8.63
C TYR A 347 -65.95 12.93 8.70
N PRO A 348 -67.00 13.74 8.95
CA PRO A 348 -68.36 13.23 9.06
C PRO A 348 -68.82 12.52 7.79
N GLY A 349 -69.28 11.27 7.93
CA GLY A 349 -69.77 10.45 6.81
C GLY A 349 -68.75 9.50 6.18
N ASN A 350 -67.50 9.46 6.66
CA ASN A 350 -66.51 8.49 6.20
C ASN A 350 -66.72 7.10 6.84
N ASN A 351 -67.29 6.17 6.09
CA ASN A 351 -67.45 4.75 6.46
C ASN A 351 -66.62 3.81 5.58
N GLU A 352 -65.59 4.34 4.89
CA GLU A 352 -64.71 3.52 4.07
C GLU A 352 -63.85 2.60 4.94
N THR A 353 -63.48 1.45 4.37
CA THR A 353 -62.61 0.46 5.02
C THR A 353 -61.48 0.08 4.09
N PHE A 354 -60.31 -0.20 4.63
CA PHE A 354 -59.16 -0.69 3.87
C PHE A 354 -58.63 -1.97 4.51
N GLN A 355 -58.08 -2.86 3.69
CA GLN A 355 -57.42 -4.07 4.18
C GLN A 355 -55.93 -3.81 4.35
N GLN A 356 -55.28 -4.41 5.33
CA GLN A 356 -53.83 -4.39 5.51
C GLN A 356 -53.34 -5.77 5.95
N TRP A 357 -52.16 -6.15 5.47
CA TRP A 357 -51.49 -7.37 5.90
C TRP A 357 -50.81 -7.09 7.24
N GLU A 358 -51.24 -7.78 8.29
CA GLU A 358 -50.65 -7.71 9.62
C GLU A 358 -49.96 -9.02 9.93
N TYR A 359 -48.79 -8.95 10.57
CA TYR A 359 -48.07 -10.13 11.01
C TYR A 359 -48.83 -10.75 12.20
N ASP A 360 -49.26 -12.00 12.05
CA ASP A 360 -49.94 -12.75 13.09
C ASP A 360 -49.18 -14.06 13.32
N PRO A 361 -48.45 -14.21 14.44
CA PRO A 361 -47.66 -15.40 14.71
C PRO A 361 -48.52 -16.66 14.90
N THR A 362 -49.83 -16.52 15.08
CA THR A 362 -50.77 -17.64 15.21
C THR A 362 -51.39 -18.08 13.88
N TYR A 363 -51.20 -17.29 12.82
CA TYR A 363 -51.68 -17.57 11.48
C TYR A 363 -50.51 -17.90 10.55
N TYR A 364 -50.47 -19.10 9.97
CA TYR A 364 -49.47 -19.51 8.98
C TYR A 364 -50.16 -19.93 7.68
N ASP A 365 -49.85 -19.26 6.58
CA ASP A 365 -50.34 -19.64 5.25
C ASP A 365 -49.36 -20.61 4.58
N PRO A 366 -49.71 -21.91 4.44
CA PRO A 366 -48.84 -22.92 3.86
C PRO A 366 -48.61 -22.77 2.35
N GLN A 367 -49.42 -21.97 1.63
CA GLN A 367 -49.23 -21.75 0.18
C GLN A 367 -48.20 -20.66 -0.11
N THR A 368 -48.17 -19.61 0.70
CA THR A 368 -47.23 -18.49 0.54
C THR A 368 -46.00 -18.61 1.44
N GLY A 369 -46.06 -19.48 2.46
CA GLY A 369 -45.01 -19.68 3.46
C GLY A 369 -44.84 -18.48 4.41
N ARG A 370 -45.87 -17.65 4.58
CA ARG A 370 -45.81 -16.42 5.39
C ARG A 370 -46.87 -16.40 6.49
N SER A 371 -46.55 -15.73 7.60
CA SER A 371 -47.45 -15.55 8.75
C SER A 371 -48.09 -14.16 8.77
N TYR A 372 -48.91 -13.85 7.75
CA TYR A 372 -49.63 -12.57 7.68
C TYR A 372 -51.11 -12.79 7.43
N LYS A 373 -51.96 -12.08 8.17
CA LYS A 373 -53.42 -12.08 8.01
C LYS A 373 -53.88 -10.77 7.38
N ASN A 374 -54.87 -10.83 6.49
CA ASN A 374 -55.57 -9.63 6.04
C ASN A 374 -56.54 -9.17 7.12
N VAL A 375 -56.26 -8.01 7.70
CA VAL A 375 -57.11 -7.34 8.68
C VAL A 375 -57.77 -6.15 8.00
N THR A 376 -59.08 -6.00 8.20
CA THR A 376 -59.86 -4.87 7.68
C THR A 376 -59.92 -3.78 8.74
N TYR A 377 -59.45 -2.59 8.38
CA TYR A 377 -59.41 -1.40 9.22
C TYR A 377 -60.40 -0.36 8.71
N ASN A 378 -60.99 0.42 9.62
CA ASN A 378 -61.84 1.54 9.23
C ASN A 378 -60.97 2.76 8.91
N CYS A 379 -61.29 3.48 7.84
CA CYS A 379 -60.54 4.69 7.46
C CYS A 379 -60.64 5.77 8.56
N ASN A 380 -61.77 5.84 9.27
CA ASN A 380 -62.07 6.75 10.38
C ASN A 380 -61.63 6.21 11.78
N GLU A 381 -60.83 5.14 11.83
CA GLU A 381 -60.39 4.60 13.13
C GLU A 381 -59.31 5.50 13.76
N THR A 382 -59.52 5.94 15.01
CA THR A 382 -58.55 6.76 15.74
C THR A 382 -57.54 5.87 16.45
N VAL A 383 -56.25 6.22 16.36
CA VAL A 383 -55.17 5.47 17.03
C VAL A 383 -54.63 6.33 18.16
N MET A 384 -55.01 5.99 19.39
CA MET A 384 -54.69 6.82 20.56
C MET A 384 -53.25 6.59 21.02
N TYR A 385 -52.46 7.66 21.10
CA TYR A 385 -51.11 7.70 21.66
C TYR A 385 -51.10 8.54 22.93
N LYS A 386 -50.47 8.03 23.99
CA LYS A 386 -50.40 8.71 25.30
C LYS A 386 -49.15 9.58 25.36
N LEU A 387 -49.33 10.89 25.48
CA LEU A 387 -48.27 11.88 25.67
C LEU A 387 -48.55 12.69 26.94
N ASN A 388 -47.59 12.79 27.87
CA ASN A 388 -47.73 13.61 29.09
C ASN A 388 -49.06 13.43 29.85
N ASN A 389 -49.52 12.19 30.01
CA ASN A 389 -50.80 11.82 30.63
C ASN A 389 -52.09 12.26 29.90
N GLN A 390 -51.98 12.83 28.71
CA GLN A 390 -53.11 13.09 27.81
C GLN A 390 -53.08 12.11 26.63
N GLN A 391 -54.25 11.76 26.11
CA GLN A 391 -54.36 10.90 24.93
C GLN A 391 -54.64 11.74 23.69
N TYR A 392 -53.84 11.54 22.67
CA TYR A 392 -53.95 12.20 21.37
C TYR A 392 -54.16 11.15 20.30
N ASP A 393 -54.93 11.47 19.26
CA ASP A 393 -54.88 10.65 18.05
C ASP A 393 -53.52 10.87 17.38
N ILE A 394 -52.78 9.78 17.15
CA ILE A 394 -51.45 9.80 16.56
C ILE A 394 -51.41 10.53 15.21
N GLN A 395 -52.53 10.59 14.48
CA GLN A 395 -52.63 11.32 13.21
C GLN A 395 -52.67 12.84 13.38
N THR A 396 -53.15 13.30 14.54
CA THR A 396 -53.25 14.73 14.86
C THR A 396 -51.95 15.33 15.38
N LEU A 397 -50.99 14.47 15.74
CA LEU A 397 -49.69 14.88 16.25
C LEU A 397 -48.79 15.36 15.10
N ASN A 398 -48.26 16.57 15.27
CA ASN A 398 -47.26 17.15 14.40
C ASN A 398 -45.88 16.90 15.02
N GLY A 399 -45.12 15.99 14.41
CA GLY A 399 -43.77 15.70 14.87
C GLY A 399 -42.81 15.38 13.75
N THR A 400 -41.53 15.57 14.05
CA THR A 400 -40.42 15.33 13.14
C THR A 400 -39.44 14.31 13.70
N MET A 401 -38.86 13.52 12.79
CA MET A 401 -37.81 12.57 13.17
C MET A 401 -36.52 13.32 13.45
N THR A 402 -35.96 13.16 14.64
CA THR A 402 -34.84 13.95 15.15
C THR A 402 -33.98 13.14 16.13
N TYR A 403 -32.99 13.78 16.72
CA TYR A 403 -32.15 13.22 17.78
C TYR A 403 -32.45 13.94 19.08
N CYS A 404 -32.66 13.18 20.15
CA CYS A 404 -33.07 13.75 21.43
C CYS A 404 -32.02 13.52 22.50
N TYR A 405 -31.77 14.57 23.28
CA TYR A 405 -30.93 14.54 24.46
C TYR A 405 -31.61 15.38 25.55
N ASP A 406 -31.79 14.81 26.74
CA ASP A 406 -32.47 15.46 27.87
C ASP A 406 -33.85 16.06 27.50
N ASN A 407 -34.67 15.28 26.77
CA ASN A 407 -35.98 15.68 26.23
C ASN A 407 -35.99 16.88 25.27
N LYS A 408 -34.82 17.36 24.82
CA LYS A 408 -34.71 18.41 23.80
C LYS A 408 -34.38 17.78 22.45
N PRO A 409 -35.07 18.18 21.37
CA PRO A 409 -34.75 17.71 20.02
C PRO A 409 -33.65 18.52 19.37
N TYR A 410 -32.82 17.85 18.58
CA TYR A 410 -31.67 18.39 17.86
C TYR A 410 -31.66 17.90 16.42
N ASP A 411 -31.40 18.82 15.50
CA ASP A 411 -31.28 18.48 14.08
C ASP A 411 -29.97 17.71 13.82
N ILE A 412 -30.04 16.70 12.97
CA ILE A 412 -28.89 15.85 12.64
C ILE A 412 -27.72 16.68 12.09
N TRP A 413 -28.01 17.67 11.24
CA TRP A 413 -27.00 18.51 10.63
C TRP A 413 -26.25 19.38 11.65
N GLN A 414 -26.92 19.75 12.75
CA GLN A 414 -26.31 20.50 13.85
C GLN A 414 -25.38 19.61 14.67
N LEU A 415 -25.76 18.35 14.91
CA LEU A 415 -24.98 17.40 15.68
C LEU A 415 -23.76 16.87 14.90
N GLN A 416 -23.92 16.59 13.60
CA GLN A 416 -22.85 16.03 12.76
C GLN A 416 -21.60 16.91 12.74
N GLY A 417 -21.75 18.22 12.54
CA GLY A 417 -20.64 19.18 12.53
C GLY A 417 -19.97 19.39 13.89
N ARG A 418 -20.57 18.88 14.97
CA ARG A 418 -20.11 19.01 16.36
C ARG A 418 -19.62 17.69 16.97
N SER A 419 -19.69 16.60 16.20
CA SER A 419 -19.19 15.30 16.61
C SER A 419 -17.68 15.19 16.43
N ARG A 420 -17.00 14.57 17.40
CA ARG A 420 -15.54 14.32 17.40
C ARG A 420 -15.26 12.93 17.95
N CYS A 421 -14.23 12.28 17.42
CA CYS A 421 -13.74 11.02 18.00
C CYS A 421 -12.77 11.32 19.14
N LEU A 422 -13.03 10.75 20.31
CA LEU A 422 -12.17 10.84 21.48
C LEU A 422 -11.96 9.44 22.06
N PRO A 423 -10.86 9.21 22.79
CA PRO A 423 -10.64 7.95 23.50
C PRO A 423 -11.82 7.61 24.42
N ASP A 424 -12.22 6.35 24.44
CA ASP A 424 -13.21 5.86 25.39
C ASP A 424 -12.65 5.96 26.81
N THR A 425 -13.23 6.88 27.59
CA THR A 425 -12.87 7.10 28.99
C THR A 425 -13.77 6.32 29.96
N VAL A 426 -14.89 5.79 29.47
CA VAL A 426 -15.87 5.04 30.27
C VAL A 426 -15.42 3.58 30.38
N ASN A 427 -15.02 2.98 29.26
CA ASN A 427 -14.48 1.63 29.19
C ASN A 427 -13.13 1.63 28.44
N PRO A 428 -12.01 1.95 29.12
CA PRO A 428 -10.72 2.09 28.45
C PRO A 428 -10.25 0.74 27.92
N THR A 429 -10.39 0.54 26.62
CA THR A 429 -9.86 -0.63 25.91
C THR A 429 -8.95 -0.20 24.76
N TYR A 430 -8.20 -1.15 24.24
CA TYR A 430 -7.23 -0.93 23.17
C TYR A 430 -7.48 -1.87 22.02
N GLU A 431 -7.26 -1.38 20.83
CA GLU A 431 -7.32 -2.15 19.60
C GLU A 431 -5.91 -2.30 19.02
N TRP A 432 -5.62 -3.45 18.40
CA TRP A 432 -4.38 -3.68 17.67
C TRP A 432 -4.66 -3.66 16.18
N GLY A 433 -3.78 -3.09 15.39
CA GLY A 433 -4.04 -2.94 13.96
C GLY A 433 -2.82 -2.67 13.10
N PHE A 434 -3.11 -2.43 11.83
CA PHE A 434 -2.15 -2.02 10.80
C PHE A 434 -2.53 -0.67 10.20
N SER A 435 -1.50 0.10 9.87
CA SER A 435 -1.58 1.15 8.86
C SER A 435 -1.48 0.50 7.49
N THR A 436 -2.60 0.40 6.78
CA THR A 436 -2.63 -0.19 5.43
C THR A 436 -1.82 0.63 4.44
N MET A 437 -1.67 1.94 4.66
CA MET A 437 -0.87 2.81 3.79
C MET A 437 0.63 2.55 3.97
N MET A 438 1.10 2.40 5.22
CA MET A 438 2.48 2.02 5.50
C MET A 438 2.79 0.58 5.07
N ALA A 439 1.87 -0.35 5.33
CA ALA A 439 1.97 -1.73 4.86
C ALA A 439 2.06 -1.77 3.32
N GLY A 440 1.27 -0.95 2.64
CA GLY A 440 1.34 -0.76 1.19
C GLY A 440 2.71 -0.31 0.72
N LEU A 441 3.24 0.79 1.26
CA LEU A 441 4.59 1.27 0.94
C LEU A 441 5.65 0.20 1.15
N PHE A 442 5.58 -0.53 2.27
CA PHE A 442 6.51 -1.61 2.55
C PHE A 442 6.43 -2.70 1.49
N VAL A 443 5.24 -3.15 1.10
CA VAL A 443 5.04 -4.17 0.06
C VAL A 443 5.59 -3.70 -1.29
N PHE A 444 5.37 -2.45 -1.70
CA PHE A 444 5.94 -1.90 -2.94
C PHE A 444 7.47 -1.87 -2.91
N ILE A 445 8.07 -1.36 -1.83
CA ILE A 445 9.52 -1.29 -1.67
C ILE A 445 10.12 -2.71 -1.60
N HIS A 446 9.50 -3.61 -0.85
CA HIS A 446 9.94 -4.99 -0.71
C HIS A 446 9.87 -5.75 -2.04
N PHE A 447 8.79 -5.56 -2.80
CA PHE A 447 8.67 -6.14 -4.14
C PHE A 447 9.76 -5.63 -5.07
N GLY A 448 10.03 -4.31 -5.08
CA GLY A 448 11.11 -3.72 -5.86
C GLY A 448 12.49 -4.29 -5.49
N TRP A 449 12.76 -4.42 -4.19
CA TRP A 449 13.99 -5.03 -3.67
C TRP A 449 14.11 -6.52 -4.04
N ALA A 450 13.04 -7.29 -3.96
CA ALA A 450 13.03 -8.70 -4.30
C ALA A 450 13.27 -8.92 -5.81
N VAL A 451 12.63 -8.11 -6.67
CA VAL A 451 12.86 -8.11 -8.11
C VAL A 451 14.32 -7.76 -8.40
N SER A 452 14.87 -6.72 -7.78
CA SER A 452 16.28 -6.34 -8.01
C SER A 452 17.26 -7.42 -7.54
N MET A 453 16.98 -8.08 -6.41
CA MET A 453 17.78 -9.24 -5.95
C MET A 453 17.74 -10.39 -6.93
N TYR A 454 16.55 -10.72 -7.41
CA TYR A 454 16.36 -11.79 -8.37
C TYR A 454 17.10 -11.51 -9.69
N ILE A 455 17.07 -10.27 -10.18
CA ILE A 455 17.81 -9.85 -11.37
C ILE A 455 19.33 -9.95 -11.17
N VAL A 456 19.85 -9.46 -10.04
CA VAL A 456 21.29 -9.53 -9.74
C VAL A 456 21.75 -10.98 -9.65
N TRP A 457 20.98 -11.82 -8.97
CA TRP A 457 21.23 -13.25 -8.84
C TRP A 457 21.22 -13.95 -10.20
N LEU A 458 20.18 -13.75 -11.03
CA LEU A 458 20.12 -14.31 -12.39
C LEU A 458 21.30 -13.88 -13.26
N ASN A 459 21.71 -12.62 -13.16
CA ASN A 459 22.85 -12.10 -13.90
C ASN A 459 24.18 -12.72 -13.43
N ALA A 460 24.35 -12.98 -12.14
CA ALA A 460 25.51 -13.69 -11.60
C ALA A 460 25.54 -15.14 -12.09
N GLN A 461 24.43 -15.87 -11.93
CA GLN A 461 24.29 -17.27 -12.36
C GLN A 461 24.50 -17.48 -13.86
N SER A 462 24.06 -16.52 -14.69
CA SER A 462 24.15 -16.64 -16.15
C SER A 462 25.54 -16.34 -16.70
N LYS A 463 26.27 -15.41 -16.06
CA LYS A 463 27.52 -14.86 -16.61
C LYS A 463 28.78 -15.28 -15.88
N SER A 464 28.69 -15.88 -14.69
CA SER A 464 29.86 -16.33 -13.95
C SER A 464 30.26 -17.75 -14.31
N THR A 465 31.54 -17.97 -14.59
CA THR A 465 32.11 -19.30 -14.84
C THR A 465 32.30 -20.07 -13.54
N LEU A 466 32.82 -19.43 -12.49
CA LEU A 466 33.04 -20.02 -11.16
C LEU A 466 31.74 -20.55 -10.57
N ILE A 467 30.65 -19.79 -10.65
CA ILE A 467 29.35 -20.22 -10.12
C ILE A 467 28.82 -21.42 -10.91
N ARG A 468 29.03 -21.46 -12.22
CA ARG A 468 28.61 -22.59 -13.08
C ARG A 468 29.42 -23.85 -12.82
N GLU A 469 30.68 -23.70 -12.41
CA GLU A 469 31.54 -24.78 -11.91
C GLU A 469 31.17 -25.21 -10.47
N GLY A 470 30.19 -24.56 -9.85
CA GLY A 470 29.70 -24.91 -8.50
C GLY A 470 30.53 -24.28 -7.38
N TYR A 471 31.40 -23.32 -7.69
CA TYR A 471 32.16 -22.60 -6.69
C TYR A 471 31.22 -21.76 -5.80
N GLN A 472 31.45 -21.83 -4.50
CA GLN A 472 30.77 -21.02 -3.50
C GLN A 472 31.82 -20.32 -2.65
N MET A 473 31.65 -19.02 -2.47
CA MET A 473 32.54 -18.19 -1.68
C MET A 473 32.19 -18.35 -0.20
N THR A 474 32.96 -19.19 0.49
CA THR A 474 32.90 -19.32 1.95
C THR A 474 34.05 -18.53 2.58
N PRO A 475 33.91 -18.05 3.84
CA PRO A 475 34.99 -17.35 4.53
C PRO A 475 36.31 -18.15 4.55
N LEU A 476 36.21 -19.47 4.72
CA LEU A 476 37.37 -20.38 4.70
C LEU A 476 38.06 -20.40 3.32
N ARG A 477 37.27 -20.52 2.24
CA ARG A 477 37.82 -20.51 0.88
C ARG A 477 38.41 -19.15 0.52
N ALA A 478 37.80 -18.06 1.00
CA ALA A 478 38.35 -16.72 0.85
C ALA A 478 39.69 -16.58 1.61
N ALA A 479 39.80 -17.13 2.81
CA ALA A 479 41.07 -17.15 3.54
C ALA A 479 42.18 -17.91 2.77
N PHE A 480 41.86 -19.06 2.18
CA PHE A 480 42.82 -19.79 1.34
C PHE A 480 43.20 -19.04 0.06
N ALA A 481 42.23 -18.40 -0.61
CA ALA A 481 42.50 -17.57 -1.78
C ALA A 481 43.41 -16.39 -1.43
N MET A 482 43.18 -15.75 -0.29
CA MET A 482 44.07 -14.71 0.23
C MET A 482 45.45 -15.24 0.54
N ALA A 483 45.58 -16.36 1.27
CA ALA A 483 46.88 -16.94 1.58
C ALA A 483 47.68 -17.27 0.30
N LYS A 484 47.02 -17.79 -0.74
CA LYS A 484 47.61 -18.03 -2.06
C LYS A 484 48.05 -16.73 -2.73
N ALA A 485 47.22 -15.68 -2.68
CA ALA A 485 47.57 -14.35 -3.20
C ALA A 485 48.77 -13.72 -2.49
N VAL A 486 48.83 -13.80 -1.15
CA VAL A 486 49.94 -13.27 -0.35
C VAL A 486 51.23 -14.03 -0.63
N LYS A 487 51.17 -15.37 -0.69
CA LYS A 487 52.31 -16.21 -1.08
C LYS A 487 52.82 -15.87 -2.48
N HIS A 488 51.90 -15.62 -3.42
CA HIS A 488 52.26 -15.25 -4.78
C HIS A 488 52.99 -13.89 -4.84
N ARG A 489 52.55 -12.90 -4.04
CA ARG A 489 53.13 -11.56 -4.00
C ARG A 489 54.47 -11.49 -3.25
N THR A 490 54.52 -12.07 -2.05
CA THR A 490 55.67 -11.96 -1.14
C THR A 490 56.75 -13.02 -1.40
N GLY A 491 56.38 -14.14 -2.04
CA GLY A 491 57.28 -15.28 -2.23
C GLY A 491 57.63 -16.05 -0.95
N LEU A 492 57.06 -15.67 0.19
CA LEU A 492 57.36 -16.26 1.49
C LEU A 492 56.71 -17.64 1.66
N GLY A 493 57.37 -18.52 2.43
CA GLY A 493 56.80 -19.82 2.82
C GLY A 493 55.72 -19.67 3.88
N GLU A 494 54.85 -20.68 4.04
CA GLU A 494 53.69 -20.62 4.96
C GLU A 494 54.08 -20.28 6.40
N ARG A 495 55.16 -20.89 6.92
CA ARG A 495 55.70 -20.60 8.26
C ARG A 495 56.25 -19.18 8.40
N GLN A 496 56.76 -18.61 7.31
CA GLN A 496 57.28 -17.25 7.29
C GLN A 496 56.15 -16.24 7.22
N LEU A 497 55.10 -16.47 6.41
CA LEU A 497 53.92 -15.61 6.36
C LEU A 497 53.28 -15.41 7.74
N VAL A 498 53.12 -16.49 8.51
CA VAL A 498 52.47 -16.44 9.84
C VAL A 498 53.30 -15.67 10.86
N ARG A 499 54.64 -15.66 10.71
CA ARG A 499 55.56 -15.02 11.65
C ARG A 499 56.03 -13.63 11.20
N HIS A 500 55.65 -13.20 10.01
CA HIS A 500 56.10 -11.92 9.47
C HIS A 500 55.37 -10.75 10.16
N ASP A 501 56.01 -9.58 10.21
CA ASP A 501 55.41 -8.42 10.86
C ASP A 501 54.18 -7.94 10.07
N THR A 502 53.07 -7.79 10.78
CA THR A 502 51.77 -7.44 10.21
C THR A 502 51.77 -6.04 9.57
N LYS A 503 52.58 -5.10 10.08
CA LYS A 503 52.65 -3.73 9.51
C LYS A 503 53.34 -3.71 8.17
N ASP A 504 54.48 -4.41 8.05
CA ASP A 504 55.21 -4.52 6.81
C ASP A 504 54.43 -5.32 5.77
N LEU A 505 53.81 -6.42 6.18
CA LEU A 505 52.96 -7.23 5.32
C LEU A 505 51.75 -6.43 4.79
N ASN A 506 51.06 -5.67 5.64
CA ASN A 506 49.95 -4.82 5.22
C ASN A 506 50.41 -3.71 4.27
N LYS A 507 51.58 -3.10 4.51
CA LYS A 507 52.13 -2.05 3.64
C LYS A 507 52.45 -2.57 2.24
N GLU A 508 52.98 -3.79 2.15
CA GLU A 508 53.29 -4.46 0.89
C GLU A 508 52.02 -4.95 0.16
N LEU A 509 51.03 -5.44 0.90
CA LEU A 509 49.79 -5.98 0.35
C LEU A 509 48.76 -4.92 -0.07
N ASP A 510 48.53 -3.90 0.76
CA ASP A 510 47.59 -2.81 0.45
C ASP A 510 48.19 -1.82 -0.56
N GLY A 511 49.52 -1.80 -0.68
CA GLY A 511 50.27 -0.85 -1.50
C GLY A 511 50.41 0.52 -0.83
N THR A 512 51.41 1.28 -1.27
CA THR A 512 51.64 2.66 -0.81
C THR A 512 51.19 3.67 -1.88
N ARG A 513 51.20 4.97 -1.55
CA ARG A 513 50.82 6.05 -2.51
C ARG A 513 51.63 6.02 -3.83
N ARG A 514 52.75 5.28 -3.88
CA ARG A 514 53.64 5.11 -5.04
C ARG A 514 53.62 3.70 -5.64
N GLU A 515 53.11 2.68 -4.95
CA GLU A 515 53.12 1.28 -5.41
C GLU A 515 51.72 0.67 -5.44
N LYS A 516 51.39 -0.03 -6.53
CA LYS A 516 50.10 -0.73 -6.65
C LYS A 516 50.07 -1.93 -5.70
N GLY A 517 49.06 -1.96 -4.83
CA GLY A 517 48.77 -3.09 -3.95
C GLY A 517 48.40 -4.38 -4.69
N THR A 518 48.30 -5.46 -3.93
CA THR A 518 48.01 -6.81 -4.43
C THR A 518 46.59 -6.87 -4.98
N GLN A 519 46.46 -7.48 -6.15
CA GLN A 519 45.17 -7.75 -6.77
C GLN A 519 44.91 -9.26 -6.75
N ILE A 520 43.69 -9.63 -6.42
CA ILE A 520 43.24 -11.02 -6.43
C ILE A 520 42.68 -11.29 -7.82
N GLU A 521 43.41 -12.10 -8.59
CA GLU A 521 43.08 -12.45 -9.96
C GLU A 521 42.24 -13.74 -10.03
N TYR A 522 41.47 -13.87 -11.10
CA TYR A 522 40.67 -15.06 -11.40
C TYR A 522 41.49 -16.36 -11.43
N SER A 523 42.74 -16.28 -11.90
CA SER A 523 43.69 -17.40 -12.01
C SER A 523 43.95 -18.13 -10.68
N ILE A 524 43.75 -17.46 -9.54
CA ILE A 524 43.87 -18.06 -8.21
C ILE A 524 42.78 -19.11 -7.96
N PHE A 525 41.63 -18.97 -8.62
CA PHE A 525 40.44 -19.80 -8.44
C PHE A 525 40.23 -20.85 -9.55
N ALA A 526 40.86 -20.68 -10.72
CA ALA A 526 40.72 -21.61 -11.84
C ALA A 526 41.60 -22.86 -11.67
N ALA A 527 41.05 -24.04 -11.94
CA ALA A 527 41.72 -25.34 -11.76
C ALA A 527 42.97 -25.57 -12.63
N GLY A 528 43.26 -24.69 -13.61
CA GLY A 528 44.43 -24.77 -14.49
C GLY A 528 45.47 -23.66 -14.31
N GLY A 529 45.31 -22.75 -13.33
CA GLY A 529 46.25 -21.64 -13.14
C GLY A 529 47.62 -22.03 -12.57
N GLU A 530 47.79 -23.28 -12.15
CA GLU A 530 49.02 -23.78 -11.54
C GLU A 530 50.14 -24.01 -12.56
N GLU A 531 49.83 -24.49 -13.77
CA GLU A 531 50.83 -24.77 -14.81
C GLU A 531 51.36 -23.48 -15.47
N ASP A 532 50.47 -22.53 -15.79
CA ASP A 532 50.81 -21.31 -16.53
C ASP A 532 51.71 -20.33 -15.72
N VAL A 533 51.57 -20.33 -14.39
CA VAL A 533 52.30 -19.40 -13.49
C VAL A 533 53.68 -19.94 -13.12
N ASP A 534 53.81 -21.24 -12.85
CA ASP A 534 55.13 -21.84 -12.62
C ASP A 534 55.96 -21.86 -13.91
N GLU A 535 55.34 -22.05 -15.07
CA GLU A 535 55.99 -21.94 -16.37
C GLU A 535 56.47 -20.51 -16.65
N SER A 536 55.65 -19.49 -16.36
CA SER A 536 56.05 -18.08 -16.55
C SER A 536 57.08 -17.59 -15.52
N ARG A 537 57.08 -18.11 -14.28
CA ARG A 537 58.14 -17.88 -13.28
C ARG A 537 59.44 -18.61 -13.63
N ALA A 538 59.34 -19.83 -14.17
CA ALA A 538 60.48 -20.56 -14.74
C ALA A 538 61.06 -19.82 -15.96
N LEU A 539 60.22 -19.26 -16.83
CA LEU A 539 60.63 -18.42 -17.97
C LEU A 539 61.31 -17.12 -17.52
N ARG A 540 60.81 -16.44 -16.47
CA ARG A 540 61.47 -15.25 -15.91
C ARG A 540 62.80 -15.58 -15.25
N ARG A 541 62.91 -16.70 -14.51
CA ARG A 541 64.19 -17.19 -13.97
C ARG A 541 65.17 -17.56 -15.06
N ARG A 542 64.71 -18.21 -16.14
CA ARG A 542 65.55 -18.52 -17.32
C ARG A 542 66.03 -17.24 -18.01
N ARG A 543 65.19 -16.21 -18.13
CA ARG A 543 65.59 -14.91 -18.69
C ARG A 543 66.56 -14.14 -17.80
N ALA A 544 66.40 -14.18 -16.48
CA ALA A 544 67.34 -13.55 -15.55
C ALA A 544 68.72 -14.23 -15.58
N LEU A 545 68.75 -15.57 -15.55
CA LEU A 545 69.99 -16.34 -15.67
C LEU A 545 70.66 -16.18 -17.05
N ALA A 546 69.88 -15.98 -18.11
CA ALA A 546 70.41 -15.70 -19.45
C ALA A 546 70.97 -14.27 -19.60
N LEU A 547 70.54 -13.32 -18.77
CA LEU A 547 71.09 -11.96 -18.74
C LEU A 547 72.36 -11.87 -17.88
N ASP A 548 72.47 -12.68 -16.84
CA ASP A 548 73.67 -12.78 -15.99
C ASP A 548 74.78 -13.64 -16.61
N GLY A 549 74.48 -14.45 -17.63
CA GLY A 549 75.45 -15.31 -18.34
C GLY A 549 76.14 -14.66 -19.56
N VAL A 550 75.91 -13.38 -19.84
CA VAL A 550 76.49 -12.65 -21.00
C VAL A 550 77.62 -11.70 -20.59
N SER A 551 77.99 -11.65 -19.30
CA SER A 551 79.18 -10.94 -18.81
C SER A 551 80.25 -11.92 -18.34
N SER A 552 80.96 -12.55 -19.27
CA SER A 552 82.28 -13.15 -19.05
C SER A 552 83.05 -13.20 -20.35
#